data_AF-A0A9Q1A6Z3-F1
#
_entry.id   AF-A0A9Q1A6Z3-F1
#
_cell.length_a   1.000
_cell.length_b   1.000
_cell.length_c   1.000
_cell.angle_alpha   90.00
_cell.angle_beta   90.00
_cell.angle_gamma   90.00
#
_symmetry.space_group_name_H-M   'P 1'
#
loop_
_entity.id
_entity.type
_entity.pdbx_description
1 polymer ?
#
loop_
_entity_poly.entity_id
_entity_poly.type
_entity_poly.pdbx_seq_one_letter_code
_entity_poly.pdbx_strand_id
1 'polypeptide(L)'
;MNNVFIVSGRGKESLSDWFVQCENLGIAAEHGYFLSGMSDWETSSLAVDFDWKNIAEPVMKSYTEATDGSYIEAKEIALVWHHQDADPDFGSCQAKELLDHLENVLANDPVAVKRGQNIVEVN
;
A
#
# COMPACT_ATOMS: atom_id res chain seq x y z
N MET A 1 -8.94 -32.86 -3.50
CA MET A 1 -7.89 -31.88 -3.89
C MET A 1 -7.78 -30.90 -2.75
N ASN A 2 -6.56 -30.62 -2.29
CA ASN A 2 -6.30 -29.54 -1.34
C ASN A 2 -5.76 -28.36 -2.13
N ASN A 3 -6.40 -27.22 -2.00
CA ASN A 3 -5.93 -25.96 -2.57
C ASN A 3 -5.30 -25.16 -1.42
N VAL A 4 -4.04 -24.77 -1.58
CA VAL A 4 -3.28 -24.01 -0.57
C VAL A 4 -3.00 -22.62 -1.13
N PHE A 5 -3.25 -21.59 -0.29
CA PHE A 5 -3.08 -20.18 -0.66
C PHE A 5 -2.19 -19.44 0.34
N ILE A 6 -1.31 -18.56 -0.16
CA ILE A 6 -0.56 -17.60 0.65
C ILE A 6 -1.20 -16.22 0.53
N VAL A 7 -1.67 -15.65 1.64
CA VAL A 7 -2.18 -14.28 1.69
C VAL A 7 -1.11 -13.36 2.28
N SER A 8 -0.73 -12.31 1.56
CA SER A 8 0.34 -11.38 1.95
C SER A 8 -0.01 -9.94 1.57
N GLY A 9 0.40 -8.97 2.38
CA GLY A 9 0.31 -7.53 2.06
C GLY A 9 1.52 -6.99 1.27
N ARG A 10 2.30 -7.88 0.66
CA ARG A 10 3.44 -7.51 -0.19
C ARG A 10 3.04 -7.51 -1.66
N GLY A 11 3.78 -6.72 -2.44
CA GLY A 11 3.58 -6.58 -3.88
C GLY A 11 3.80 -7.87 -4.66
N LYS A 12 3.12 -7.95 -5.81
CA LYS A 12 3.12 -9.09 -6.72
C LYS A 12 4.55 -9.52 -7.12
N GLU A 13 5.43 -8.57 -7.41
CA GLU A 13 6.79 -8.87 -7.88
C GLU A 13 7.60 -9.63 -6.83
N SER A 14 7.60 -9.15 -5.59
CA SER A 14 8.33 -9.80 -4.50
C SER A 14 7.83 -11.22 -4.21
N LEU A 15 6.52 -11.46 -4.30
CA LEU A 15 5.94 -12.78 -4.06
C LEU A 15 6.14 -13.73 -5.24
N SER A 16 6.11 -13.21 -6.47
CA SER A 16 6.37 -13.99 -7.68
C SER A 16 7.80 -14.53 -7.68
N ASP A 17 8.78 -13.70 -7.29
CA ASP A 17 10.18 -14.10 -7.22
C ASP A 17 10.44 -15.17 -6.15
N TRP A 18 9.78 -15.08 -4.99
CA TRP A 18 10.00 -16.00 -3.88
C TRP A 18 9.34 -17.38 -4.06
N PHE A 19 8.23 -17.45 -4.80
CA PHE A 19 7.45 -18.67 -4.95
C PHE A 19 7.45 -19.22 -6.39
N VAL A 20 8.40 -18.79 -7.22
CA VAL A 20 8.54 -19.20 -8.62
C VAL A 20 8.62 -20.73 -8.84
N GLN A 21 9.11 -21.48 -7.83
CA GLN A 21 9.25 -22.94 -7.91
C GLN A 21 8.02 -23.73 -7.44
N CYS A 22 6.95 -23.06 -7.00
CA CYS A 22 5.77 -23.70 -6.43
C CYS A 22 4.58 -23.65 -7.40
N GLU A 23 4.59 -24.50 -8.42
CA GLU A 23 3.58 -24.53 -9.50
C GLU A 23 2.13 -24.85 -9.02
N ASN A 24 1.97 -25.37 -7.81
CA ASN A 24 0.66 -25.75 -7.22
C ASN A 24 0.23 -24.85 -6.05
N LEU A 25 0.77 -23.64 -5.95
CA LEU A 25 0.49 -22.73 -4.85
C LEU A 25 -0.24 -21.48 -5.35
N GLY A 26 -1.45 -21.24 -4.83
CA GLY A 26 -2.14 -19.99 -5.10
C GLY A 26 -1.52 -18.84 -4.30
N ILE A 27 -1.24 -17.71 -4.93
CA ILE A 27 -0.70 -16.52 -4.27
C ILE A 27 -1.78 -15.45 -4.26
N ALA A 28 -2.07 -14.94 -3.07
CA ALA A 28 -2.91 -13.78 -2.78
C ALA A 28 -1.99 -12.63 -2.33
N ALA A 29 -1.57 -11.79 -3.27
CA ALA A 29 -0.75 -10.61 -2.98
C ALA A 29 -1.63 -9.40 -2.65
N GLU A 30 -1.08 -8.43 -1.94
CA GLU A 30 -1.77 -7.19 -1.54
C GLU A 30 -3.17 -7.47 -0.92
N HIS A 31 -3.20 -8.23 0.17
CA HIS A 31 -4.45 -8.59 0.88
C HIS A 31 -5.46 -9.41 0.06
N GLY A 32 -5.01 -10.10 -0.99
CA GLY A 32 -5.86 -10.93 -1.86
C GLY A 32 -6.38 -10.20 -3.09
N TYR A 33 -5.85 -9.02 -3.39
CA TYR A 33 -6.15 -8.27 -4.59
C TYR A 33 -5.63 -8.97 -5.86
N PHE A 34 -4.44 -9.55 -5.80
CA PHE A 34 -3.91 -10.37 -6.90
C PHE A 34 -4.03 -11.83 -6.55
N LEU A 35 -4.77 -12.59 -7.37
CA LEU A 35 -4.90 -14.04 -7.25
C LEU A 35 -4.15 -14.69 -8.42
N SER A 36 -3.10 -15.44 -8.12
CA SER A 36 -2.55 -16.38 -9.11
C SER A 36 -3.29 -17.69 -9.00
N GLY A 37 -3.92 -18.12 -10.10
CA GLY A 37 -4.34 -19.50 -10.29
C GLY A 37 -3.17 -20.42 -10.68
N MET A 38 -3.47 -21.69 -10.97
CA MET A 38 -2.50 -22.72 -11.39
C MET A 38 -1.93 -22.54 -12.82
N SER A 39 -2.31 -21.47 -13.54
CA SER A 39 -1.81 -21.28 -14.91
C SER A 39 -1.66 -19.83 -15.37
N ASP A 40 -2.43 -18.87 -14.85
CA ASP A 40 -2.27 -17.45 -15.17
C ASP A 40 -2.66 -16.55 -13.98
N TRP A 41 -2.02 -15.38 -13.86
CA TRP A 41 -2.43 -14.34 -12.92
C TRP A 41 -3.76 -13.75 -13.42
N GLU A 42 -4.85 -14.03 -12.70
CA GLU A 42 -6.11 -13.35 -12.93
C GLU A 42 -6.14 -12.12 -12.02
N THR A 43 -5.97 -10.93 -12.61
CA THR A 43 -6.34 -9.71 -11.90
C THR A 43 -7.85 -9.78 -11.68
N SER A 44 -8.28 -9.80 -10.42
CA SER A 44 -9.69 -9.57 -10.11
C SER A 44 -10.04 -8.21 -10.69
N SER A 45 -10.77 -8.19 -11.81
CA SER A 45 -11.26 -7.00 -12.48
C SER A 45 -12.42 -6.35 -11.70
N LEU A 46 -12.26 -6.27 -10.37
CA LEU A 46 -12.93 -5.25 -9.61
C LEU A 46 -12.29 -3.95 -10.08
N ALA A 47 -13.03 -3.18 -10.87
CA ALA A 47 -12.69 -1.81 -11.20
C ALA A 47 -12.69 -0.99 -9.89
N VAL A 48 -11.62 -1.15 -9.11
CA VAL A 48 -11.34 -0.30 -7.96
C VAL A 48 -10.83 0.99 -8.58
N ASP A 49 -11.65 2.02 -8.46
CA ASP A 49 -11.29 3.34 -8.90
C ASP A 49 -10.14 3.85 -8.01
N PHE A 50 -8.96 4.03 -8.61
CA PHE A 50 -7.77 4.55 -7.92
C PHE A 50 -7.66 6.07 -8.03
N ASP A 51 -8.74 6.77 -8.42
CA ASP A 51 -8.78 8.22 -8.50
C ASP A 51 -8.41 8.90 -7.18
N TRP A 52 -8.66 8.24 -6.04
CA TRP A 52 -8.22 8.70 -4.72
C TRP A 52 -6.70 8.91 -4.63
N LYS A 53 -5.89 8.18 -5.42
CA LYS A 53 -4.43 8.37 -5.46
C LYS A 53 -4.06 9.72 -6.05
N ASN A 54 -4.85 10.25 -6.99
CA ASN A 54 -4.64 11.58 -7.56
C ASN A 54 -4.86 12.69 -6.50
N ILE A 55 -5.58 12.40 -5.42
CA ILE A 55 -5.80 13.29 -4.27
C ILE A 55 -4.74 13.05 -3.19
N ALA A 56 -4.47 11.79 -2.86
CA ALA A 56 -3.55 11.41 -1.78
C ALA A 56 -2.08 11.71 -2.10
N GLU A 57 -1.63 11.47 -3.34
CA GLU A 57 -0.23 11.61 -3.73
C GLU A 57 0.27 13.07 -3.62
N PRO A 58 -0.44 14.10 -4.11
CA PRO A 58 -0.03 15.50 -3.89
C PRO A 58 0.06 15.89 -2.42
N VAL A 59 -0.87 15.40 -1.58
CA VAL A 59 -0.83 15.65 -0.14
C VAL A 59 0.42 15.02 0.45
N MET A 60 0.65 13.72 0.22
CA MET A 60 1.86 13.05 0.72
C MET A 60 3.16 13.72 0.23
N LYS A 61 3.20 14.17 -1.03
CA LYS A 61 4.38 14.87 -1.60
C LYS A 61 4.73 16.12 -0.82
N SER A 62 3.73 16.92 -0.42
CA SER A 62 3.97 18.12 0.39
C SER A 62 4.62 17.79 1.73
N TYR A 63 4.26 16.67 2.36
CA TYR A 63 4.88 16.24 3.62
C TYR A 63 6.26 15.64 3.39
N THR A 64 6.48 14.96 2.26
CA THR A 64 7.81 14.49 1.87
C THR A 64 8.79 15.64 1.65
N GLU A 65 8.38 16.70 0.96
CA GLU A 65 9.20 17.89 0.74
C GLU A 65 9.51 18.64 2.03
N ALA A 66 8.62 18.57 3.02
CA ALA A 66 8.79 19.21 4.32
C ALA A 66 9.53 18.36 5.36
N THR A 67 9.82 17.09 5.06
CA THR A 67 10.35 16.12 6.03
C THR A 67 11.55 15.38 5.46
N ASP A 68 12.76 15.87 5.75
CA ASP A 68 14.00 15.22 5.35
C ASP A 68 14.07 13.77 5.86
N GLY A 69 14.48 12.85 5.00
CA GLY A 69 14.53 11.41 5.32
C GLY A 69 13.20 10.68 5.14
N SER A 70 12.13 11.36 4.75
CA SER A 70 10.87 10.70 4.37
C SER A 70 10.80 10.40 2.87
N TYR A 71 9.95 9.46 2.48
CA TYR A 71 9.69 9.13 1.07
C TYR A 71 8.30 8.49 0.89
N ILE A 72 7.83 8.45 -0.36
CA ILE A 72 6.57 7.81 -0.73
C ILE A 72 6.87 6.51 -1.48
N GLU A 73 6.23 5.43 -1.06
CA GLU A 73 6.16 4.17 -1.77
C GLU A 73 4.78 4.05 -2.44
N ALA A 74 4.76 4.12 -3.76
CA ALA A 74 3.57 3.87 -4.55
C ALA A 74 3.42 2.37 -4.79
N LYS A 75 2.33 1.79 -4.28
CA LYS A 75 1.93 0.41 -4.56
C LYS A 75 0.75 0.40 -5.53
N GLU A 76 0.44 -0.77 -6.07
CA GLU A 76 -0.68 -0.93 -7.00
C GLU A 76 -2.04 -0.57 -6.39
N ILE A 77 -2.25 -0.84 -5.09
CA ILE A 77 -3.51 -0.54 -4.40
C ILE A 77 -3.37 0.35 -3.17
N ALA A 78 -2.17 0.85 -2.91
CA ALA A 78 -1.89 1.64 -1.72
C ALA A 78 -0.88 2.74 -2.02
N LEU A 79 -0.88 3.77 -1.17
CA LEU A 79 0.19 4.76 -1.08
C LEU A 79 0.70 4.75 0.35
N VAL A 80 2.01 4.62 0.53
CA VAL A 80 2.64 4.60 1.85
C VAL A 80 3.65 5.72 1.95
N TRP A 81 3.50 6.59 2.93
CA TRP A 81 4.49 7.57 3.32
C TRP A 81 5.33 7.02 4.46
N HIS A 82 6.64 6.93 4.24
CA HIS A 82 7.62 6.42 5.20
C HIS A 82 8.38 7.58 5.84
N HIS A 83 8.62 7.49 7.14
CA HIS A 83 9.38 8.49 7.89
C HIS A 83 10.41 7.87 8.84
N GLN A 84 10.83 6.63 8.57
CA GLN A 84 11.77 5.89 9.43
C GLN A 84 13.15 6.53 9.52
N ASP A 85 13.60 7.21 8.46
CA ASP A 85 14.91 7.85 8.36
C ASP A 85 14.86 9.35 8.66
N ALA A 86 13.66 9.87 8.99
CA ALA A 86 13.46 11.23 9.48
C ALA A 86 13.80 11.33 10.97
N ASP A 87 13.93 12.56 11.48
CA ASP A 87 13.99 12.78 12.93
C ASP A 87 12.76 12.14 13.62
N PRO A 88 12.92 11.31 14.67
CA PRO A 88 11.81 10.55 15.24
C PRO A 88 10.65 11.41 15.77
N ASP A 89 10.98 12.53 16.41
CA ASP A 89 9.98 13.42 17.01
C ASP A 89 9.27 14.23 15.92
N PHE A 90 10.04 14.78 14.97
CA PHE A 90 9.50 15.54 13.85
C PHE A 90 8.68 14.66 12.89
N GLY A 91 9.21 13.49 12.50
CA GLY A 91 8.53 12.52 11.63
C GLY A 91 7.24 12.00 12.26
N SER A 92 7.22 11.76 13.57
CA SER A 92 6.00 11.38 14.31
C SER A 92 4.95 12.50 14.33
N CYS A 93 5.37 13.76 14.48
CA CYS A 93 4.47 14.92 14.37
C CYS A 93 3.90 15.02 12.94
N GLN A 94 4.75 14.97 11.93
CA GLN A 94 4.36 15.03 10.52
C GLN A 94 3.41 13.89 10.13
N ALA A 95 3.65 12.68 10.63
CA ALA A 95 2.76 11.53 10.42
C ALA A 95 1.35 11.75 10.98
N LYS A 96 1.23 12.42 12.13
CA LYS A 96 -0.06 12.74 12.74
C LYS A 96 -0.82 13.76 11.90
N GLU A 97 -0.16 14.85 11.52
CA GLU A 97 -0.77 15.89 10.70
C GLU A 97 -1.14 15.37 9.29
N LEU A 98 -0.31 14.50 8.70
CA LEU A 98 -0.60 13.85 7.43
C LEU A 98 -1.82 12.92 7.53
N LEU A 99 -1.93 12.13 8.60
CA LEU A 99 -3.09 11.27 8.86
C LEU A 99 -4.37 12.11 8.88
N ASP A 100 -4.42 13.15 9.72
CA ASP A 100 -5.60 14.01 9.87
C ASP A 100 -5.94 14.71 8.54
N HIS A 101 -4.94 15.15 7.77
CA HIS A 101 -5.16 15.79 6.46
C HIS A 101 -5.74 14.79 5.45
N LEU A 102 -5.17 13.59 5.33
CA LEU A 102 -5.64 12.55 4.42
C LEU A 102 -7.06 12.08 4.78
N GLU A 103 -7.37 11.86 6.07
CA GLU A 103 -8.72 11.50 6.52
C GLU A 103 -9.76 12.55 6.14
N ASN A 104 -9.39 13.84 6.16
CA ASN A 104 -10.29 14.92 5.78
C ASN A 104 -10.53 14.98 4.26
N VAL A 105 -9.49 14.90 3.44
CA VAL A 105 -9.62 15.05 1.98
C VAL A 105 -10.18 13.80 1.30
N LEU A 106 -9.98 12.62 1.90
CA LEU A 106 -10.48 11.33 1.41
C LEU A 106 -11.76 10.88 2.12
N ALA A 107 -12.42 11.74 2.90
CA ALA A 107 -13.58 11.38 3.73
C ALA A 107 -14.77 10.79 2.94
N ASN A 108 -14.84 11.04 1.63
CA ASN A 108 -15.90 10.55 0.74
C ASN A 108 -15.44 9.43 -0.19
N ASP A 109 -14.16 9.07 -0.15
CA ASP A 109 -13.57 8.02 -0.97
C ASP A 109 -13.65 6.66 -0.25
N PRO A 110 -13.77 5.55 -0.99
CA PRO A 110 -13.89 4.22 -0.39
C PRO A 110 -12.53 3.66 0.06
N VAL A 111 -11.76 4.45 0.81
CA VAL A 111 -10.40 4.13 1.25
C VAL A 111 -10.24 4.32 2.76
N ALA A 112 -9.23 3.65 3.33
CA ALA A 112 -8.84 3.78 4.72
C ALA A 112 -7.46 4.42 4.82
N VAL A 113 -7.35 5.46 5.66
CA VAL A 113 -6.08 6.05 6.06
C VAL A 113 -5.66 5.45 7.38
N LYS A 114 -4.42 4.96 7.48
CA LYS A 114 -3.91 4.24 8.64
C LYS A 114 -2.52 4.74 8.98
N ARG A 115 -2.26 4.91 10.27
CA ARG A 115 -0.91 5.16 10.79
C ARG A 115 -0.32 3.87 11.34
N GLY A 116 0.89 3.54 10.91
CA GLY A 116 1.67 2.40 11.38
C GLY A 116 2.96 2.81 12.07
N GLN A 117 3.82 1.83 12.36
CA GLN A 117 5.16 2.11 12.90
C GLN A 117 6.00 2.79 11.80
N ASN A 118 6.30 4.07 12.00
CA ASN A 118 7.08 4.90 11.10
C ASN A 118 6.47 5.12 9.69
N ILE A 119 5.16 4.91 9.54
CA ILE A 119 4.45 5.02 8.26
C ILE A 119 3.04 5.64 8.39
N VAL A 120 2.55 6.20 7.29
CA VAL A 120 1.13 6.49 7.03
C VAL A 120 0.75 5.82 5.70
N GLU A 121 -0.34 5.08 5.68
CA GLU A 121 -0.80 4.30 4.53
C GLU A 121 -2.24 4.67 4.15
N VAL A 122 -2.53 4.71 2.85
CA VAL A 122 -3.88 4.78 2.29
C VAL A 122 -4.11 3.54 1.43
N ASN A 123 -5.21 2.80 1.68
CA ASN A 123 -5.59 1.57 0.97
C ASN A 123 -7.09 1.30 0.93
#